data_AF-A0A136LV96-F1
#
_entry.id   AF-A0A136LV96-F1
#
_cell.length_a   1.000
_cell.length_b   1.000
_cell.length_c   1.000
_cell.angle_alpha   90.00
_cell.angle_beta   90.00
_cell.angle_gamma   90.00
#
_symmetry.space_group_name_H-M   'P 1'
#
loop_
_entity.id
_entity.type
_entity.pdbx_description
1 polymer ?
#
loop_
_entity_poly.entity_id
_entity_poly.type
_entity_poly.pdbx_seq_one_letter_code
_entity_poly.pdbx_strand_id
1 'polypeptide(L)'
;MIYNKGATTIADQIAQLKQRGLAIRDENEAAHFLSNISYYRLAGYWWPMQANKVNHTFKPNSRFDDVIALYNFDRELRLLIFDVIERIEIGLRSKLIYHLSHEVDPWWFQNTALFVNIPELVKTLNAITESIEISKDVFIRDHLKRYSTDNRFPPAWKTLEVATFGNLSKLYGILNPL
;
A
#
# COMPACT_ATOMS: atom_id res chain seq x y z
N MET A 1 -1.63 17.25 -25.88
CA MET A 1 -2.68 16.42 -26.53
C MET A 1 -3.78 16.16 -25.52
N ILE A 2 -5.05 16.22 -25.93
CA ILE A 2 -6.20 15.87 -25.08
C ILE A 2 -6.40 14.36 -25.13
N TYR A 3 -6.60 13.73 -23.98
CA TYR A 3 -6.92 12.30 -23.90
C TYR A 3 -8.36 12.08 -24.36
N ASN A 4 -8.54 11.34 -25.46
CA ASN A 4 -9.84 11.09 -26.10
C ASN A 4 -10.14 9.60 -26.31
N LYS A 5 -9.39 8.70 -25.63
CA LYS A 5 -9.62 7.25 -25.74
C LYS A 5 -10.81 6.85 -24.87
N GLY A 6 -11.74 6.09 -25.46
CA GLY A 6 -12.88 5.51 -24.75
C GLY A 6 -12.49 4.27 -23.93
N ALA A 7 -13.40 3.85 -23.05
CA ALA A 7 -13.27 2.56 -22.37
C ALA A 7 -13.35 1.40 -23.37
N THR A 8 -12.50 0.39 -23.18
CA THR A 8 -12.51 -0.83 -24.00
C THR A 8 -13.32 -1.92 -23.31
N THR A 9 -14.07 -2.70 -24.07
CA THR A 9 -14.75 -3.89 -23.54
C THR A 9 -13.73 -5.01 -23.29
N ILE A 10 -14.11 -6.03 -22.51
CA ILE A 10 -13.26 -7.21 -22.29
C ILE A 10 -12.96 -7.92 -23.62
N ALA A 11 -13.95 -7.99 -24.52
CA ALA A 11 -13.77 -8.54 -25.85
C ALA A 11 -12.73 -7.74 -26.66
N ASP A 12 -12.79 -6.40 -26.65
CA ASP A 12 -11.81 -5.54 -27.31
C ASP A 12 -10.40 -5.74 -26.74
N GLN A 13 -10.29 -5.92 -25.42
CA GLN A 13 -9.02 -6.17 -24.74
C GLN A 13 -8.41 -7.51 -25.18
N ILE A 14 -9.19 -8.58 -25.21
CA ILE A 14 -8.75 -9.91 -25.68
C ILE A 14 -8.32 -9.82 -27.15
N ALA A 15 -9.14 -9.23 -28.01
CA ALA A 15 -8.84 -9.06 -29.42
C ALA A 15 -7.52 -8.28 -29.63
N GLN A 16 -7.32 -7.20 -28.88
CA GLN A 16 -6.08 -6.41 -28.92
C GLN A 16 -4.86 -7.22 -28.48
N LEU A 17 -4.98 -8.03 -27.42
CA LEU A 17 -3.87 -8.87 -26.94
C LEU A 17 -3.51 -9.94 -27.97
N LYS A 18 -4.50 -10.59 -28.59
CA LYS A 18 -4.28 -11.56 -29.68
C LYS A 18 -3.65 -10.89 -30.89
N GLN A 19 -4.14 -9.72 -31.30
CA GLN A 19 -3.60 -8.94 -32.42
C GLN A 19 -2.12 -8.58 -32.20
N ARG A 20 -1.73 -8.30 -30.95
CA ARG A 20 -0.35 -8.00 -30.56
C ARG A 20 0.56 -9.22 -30.47
N GLY A 21 0.02 -10.44 -30.61
CA GLY A 21 0.77 -11.69 -30.60
C GLY A 21 0.78 -12.43 -29.26
N LEU A 22 -0.09 -12.09 -28.31
CA LEU A 22 -0.26 -12.90 -27.09
C LEU A 22 -1.18 -14.09 -27.39
N ALA A 23 -0.67 -15.30 -27.19
CA ALA A 23 -1.46 -16.51 -27.36
C ALA A 23 -2.46 -16.65 -26.20
N ILE A 24 -3.76 -16.63 -26.53
CA ILE A 24 -4.87 -16.90 -25.62
C ILE A 24 -5.57 -18.16 -26.12
N ARG A 25 -5.53 -19.23 -25.32
CA ARG A 25 -6.13 -20.53 -25.67
C ARG A 25 -7.60 -20.59 -25.26
N ASP A 26 -7.91 -20.11 -24.07
CA ASP A 26 -9.25 -20.03 -23.52
C ASP A 26 -9.63 -18.55 -23.32
N GLU A 27 -10.51 -18.04 -24.19
CA GLU A 27 -10.99 -16.67 -24.10
C GLU A 27 -11.96 -16.44 -22.93
N ASN A 28 -12.66 -17.48 -22.47
CA ASN A 28 -13.55 -17.37 -21.32
C ASN A 28 -12.73 -17.22 -20.04
N GLU A 29 -11.64 -17.99 -19.91
CA GLU A 29 -10.69 -17.83 -18.82
C GLU A 29 -10.02 -16.45 -18.85
N ALA A 30 -9.56 -16.01 -20.03
CA ALA A 30 -9.00 -14.66 -20.19
C ALA A 30 -9.99 -13.56 -19.80
N ALA A 31 -11.26 -13.68 -20.19
CA ALA A 31 -12.32 -12.77 -19.82
C ALA A 31 -12.60 -12.76 -18.31
N HIS A 32 -12.57 -13.93 -17.67
CA HIS A 32 -12.71 -14.05 -16.22
C HIS A 32 -11.58 -13.30 -15.49
N PHE A 33 -10.33 -13.49 -15.90
CA PHE A 33 -9.20 -12.79 -15.28
C PHE A 33 -9.23 -11.29 -15.56
N LEU A 34 -9.51 -10.86 -16.78
CA LEU A 34 -9.56 -9.43 -17.13
C LEU A 34 -10.69 -8.68 -16.40
N SER A 35 -11.82 -9.35 -16.13
CA SER A 35 -12.93 -8.76 -15.37
C SER A 35 -12.67 -8.66 -13.87
N ASN A 36 -11.85 -9.54 -13.28
CA ASN A 36 -11.58 -9.56 -11.84
C ASN A 36 -10.23 -8.90 -11.43
N ILE A 37 -9.23 -8.90 -12.31
CA ILE A 37 -7.88 -8.37 -12.01
C ILE A 37 -7.64 -7.00 -12.65
N SER A 38 -8.37 -6.68 -13.74
CA SER A 38 -8.17 -5.53 -14.63
C SER A 38 -6.99 -5.64 -15.60
N TYR A 39 -7.17 -5.04 -16.79
CA TYR A 39 -6.18 -5.02 -17.87
C TYR A 39 -4.82 -4.47 -17.43
N TYR A 40 -4.80 -3.30 -16.77
CA TYR A 40 -3.53 -2.64 -16.42
C TYR A 40 -2.79 -3.32 -15.27
N ARG A 41 -3.49 -4.02 -14.38
CA ARG A 41 -2.86 -4.86 -13.36
C ARG A 41 -2.12 -6.02 -14.03
N LEU A 42 -2.78 -6.73 -14.96
CA LEU A 42 -2.16 -7.82 -15.73
C LEU A 42 -1.07 -7.30 -16.68
N ALA A 43 -1.19 -6.05 -17.15
CA ALA A 43 -0.20 -5.45 -18.04
C ALA A 43 1.20 -5.35 -17.47
N GLY A 44 1.34 -5.19 -16.15
CA GLY A 44 2.64 -5.25 -15.49
C GLY A 44 3.34 -6.61 -15.68
N TYR A 45 2.58 -7.70 -15.75
CA TYR A 45 3.11 -9.06 -15.81
C TYR A 45 3.42 -9.51 -17.24
N TRP A 46 2.72 -9.01 -18.26
CA TRP A 46 3.08 -9.27 -19.66
C TRP A 46 4.02 -8.22 -20.27
N TRP A 47 4.30 -7.12 -19.57
CA TRP A 47 5.26 -6.10 -20.02
C TRP A 47 6.64 -6.68 -20.39
N PRO A 48 7.24 -7.60 -19.60
CA PRO A 48 8.53 -8.23 -19.96
C PRO A 48 8.44 -9.16 -21.17
N MET A 49 7.23 -9.61 -21.53
CA MET A 49 6.98 -10.49 -22.68
C MET A 49 6.89 -9.72 -24.00
N GLN A 50 6.87 -8.39 -23.96
CA GLN A 50 6.85 -7.56 -25.17
C GLN A 50 8.22 -7.56 -25.87
N ALA A 51 8.19 -7.79 -27.19
CA ALA A 51 9.34 -7.61 -28.07
C ALA A 51 9.52 -6.12 -28.44
N ASN A 52 8.41 -5.41 -28.65
CA ASN A 52 8.39 -3.97 -28.91
C ASN A 52 7.48 -3.28 -27.89
N LYS A 53 8.06 -2.45 -27.01
CA LYS A 53 7.34 -1.74 -25.94
C LYS A 53 6.60 -0.49 -26.41
N VAL A 54 6.88 0.00 -27.62
CA VAL A 54 6.21 1.14 -28.25
C VAL A 54 4.92 0.69 -28.92
N ASN A 55 4.98 -0.39 -29.70
CA ASN A 55 3.82 -0.95 -30.40
C ASN A 55 3.11 -2.05 -29.59
N HIS A 56 3.67 -2.41 -28.43
CA HIS A 56 3.19 -3.44 -27.51
C HIS A 56 3.08 -4.84 -28.13
N THR A 57 3.90 -5.17 -29.13
CA THR A 57 3.89 -6.52 -29.73
C THR A 57 4.66 -7.51 -28.86
N PHE A 58 4.17 -8.74 -28.78
CA PHE A 58 4.70 -9.79 -27.93
C PHE A 58 5.82 -10.59 -28.62
N LYS A 59 6.72 -11.16 -27.82
CA LYS A 59 7.72 -12.14 -28.29
C LYS A 59 7.00 -13.41 -28.76
N PRO A 60 7.58 -14.17 -29.73
CA PRO A 60 7.03 -15.47 -30.12
C PRO A 60 6.78 -16.37 -28.91
N ASN A 61 5.70 -17.16 -28.95
CA ASN A 61 5.29 -18.08 -27.90
C ASN A 61 4.90 -17.44 -26.55
N SER A 62 4.71 -16.12 -26.47
CA SER A 62 4.13 -15.49 -25.28
C SER A 62 2.69 -15.95 -25.08
N ARG A 63 2.35 -16.52 -23.91
CA ARG A 63 0.99 -17.00 -23.62
C ARG A 63 0.37 -16.26 -22.45
N PHE A 64 -0.95 -16.09 -22.50
CA PHE A 64 -1.71 -15.50 -21.40
C PHE A 64 -1.59 -16.32 -20.11
N ASP A 65 -1.54 -17.65 -20.21
CA ASP A 65 -1.35 -18.54 -19.06
C ASP A 65 -0.06 -18.23 -18.29
N ASP A 66 1.02 -17.84 -18.99
CA ASP A 66 2.30 -17.48 -18.36
C ASP A 66 2.17 -16.14 -17.60
N VAL A 67 1.33 -15.21 -18.10
CA VAL A 67 1.00 -13.96 -17.41
C VAL A 67 0.31 -14.26 -16.08
N ILE A 68 -0.68 -15.16 -16.12
CA ILE A 68 -1.46 -15.55 -14.93
C ILE A 68 -0.57 -16.29 -13.93
N ALA A 69 0.31 -17.19 -14.40
CA ALA A 69 1.27 -17.86 -13.53
C ALA A 69 2.19 -16.87 -12.81
N LEU A 70 2.73 -15.87 -13.54
CA LEU A 70 3.57 -14.83 -12.94
C LEU A 70 2.80 -13.93 -11.96
N TYR A 71 1.54 -13.59 -12.29
CA TYR A 71 0.65 -12.86 -11.38
C TYR A 71 0.41 -13.62 -10.07
N ASN A 72 0.10 -14.92 -10.16
CA ASN A 72 -0.16 -15.75 -9.00
C ASN A 72 1.08 -15.93 -8.13
N PHE A 73 2.24 -16.13 -8.76
CA PHE A 73 3.53 -16.18 -8.06
C PHE A 73 3.80 -14.89 -7.27
N ASP A 74 3.65 -13.70 -7.89
CA ASP A 74 3.82 -12.42 -7.20
C ASP A 74 2.83 -12.25 -6.03
N ARG A 75 1.58 -12.69 -6.22
CA ARG A 75 0.57 -12.68 -5.16
C ARG A 75 0.97 -13.56 -3.97
N GLU A 76 1.45 -14.78 -4.22
CA GLU A 76 1.91 -15.70 -3.17
C GLU A 76 3.15 -15.15 -2.45
N LEU A 77 4.13 -14.64 -3.20
CA LEU A 77 5.31 -13.99 -2.64
C LEU A 77 4.94 -12.79 -1.75
N ARG A 78 3.98 -11.97 -2.20
CA ARG A 78 3.51 -10.82 -1.44
C ARG A 78 2.90 -11.22 -0.10
N LEU A 79 2.18 -12.34 -0.03
CA LEU A 79 1.61 -12.84 1.22
C LEU A 79 2.72 -13.24 2.21
N LEU A 80 3.77 -13.91 1.74
CA LEU A 80 4.93 -14.26 2.57
C LEU A 80 5.66 -13.01 3.09
N ILE A 81 5.82 -12.00 2.24
CA ILE A 81 6.46 -10.73 2.64
C ILE A 81 5.60 -10.00 3.68
N PHE A 82 4.27 -10.00 3.53
CA PHE A 82 3.39 -9.36 4.50
C PHE A 82 3.43 -10.01 5.89
N ASP A 83 3.54 -11.33 5.99
CA ASP A 83 3.77 -12.02 7.29
C ASP A 83 5.04 -11.52 7.98
N VAL A 84 6.10 -11.26 7.22
CA VAL A 84 7.35 -10.72 7.79
C VAL A 84 7.21 -9.25 8.18
N ILE A 85 6.60 -8.42 7.33
CA ILE A 85 6.39 -6.99 7.58
C ILE A 85 5.54 -6.79 8.84
N GLU A 86 4.50 -7.59 9.06
CA GLU A 86 3.65 -7.51 10.25
C GLU A 86 4.47 -7.60 11.55
N ARG A 87 5.41 -8.56 11.62
CA ARG A 87 6.27 -8.74 12.80
C ARG A 87 7.22 -7.56 13.00
N ILE A 88 7.75 -7.00 11.91
CA ILE A 88 8.61 -5.81 11.96
C ILE A 88 7.81 -4.60 12.43
N GLU A 89 6.60 -4.42 11.90
CA GLU A 89 5.70 -3.32 12.26
C GLU A 89 5.37 -3.35 13.75
N ILE A 90 4.94 -4.50 14.29
CA ILE A 90 4.65 -4.68 15.70
C ILE A 90 5.90 -4.38 16.54
N GLY A 91 7.05 -4.96 16.19
CA GLY A 91 8.29 -4.76 16.93
C GLY A 91 8.76 -3.30 16.93
N LEU A 92 8.71 -2.62 15.78
CA LEU A 92 9.04 -1.20 15.65
C LEU A 92 8.10 -0.35 16.50
N ARG A 93 6.79 -0.55 16.36
CA ARG A 93 5.76 0.17 17.13
C ARG A 93 6.00 0.04 18.62
N SER A 94 6.12 -1.19 19.12
CA SER A 94 6.31 -1.45 20.55
C SER A 94 7.57 -0.80 21.09
N LYS A 95 8.69 -0.86 20.35
CA LYS A 95 9.95 -0.23 20.76
C LYS A 95 9.87 1.30 20.79
N LEU A 96 9.30 1.93 19.75
CA LEU A 96 9.12 3.38 19.71
C LEU A 96 8.24 3.87 20.86
N ILE A 97 7.09 3.21 21.08
CA ILE A 97 6.20 3.53 22.20
C ILE A 97 6.95 3.37 23.52
N TYR A 98 7.55 2.21 23.76
CA TYR A 98 8.17 1.91 25.05
C TYR A 98 9.31 2.88 25.36
N HIS A 99 10.32 2.98 24.50
CA HIS A 99 11.51 3.78 24.81
C HIS A 99 11.19 5.27 24.88
N LEU A 100 10.55 5.84 23.86
CA LEU A 100 10.35 7.29 23.79
C LEU A 100 9.28 7.80 24.77
N SER A 101 8.27 6.99 25.12
CA SER A 101 7.31 7.39 26.17
C SER A 101 7.91 7.37 27.58
N HIS A 102 8.92 6.54 27.85
CA HIS A 102 9.58 6.52 29.16
C HIS A 102 10.72 7.54 29.25
N GLU A 103 11.48 7.73 28.17
CA GLU A 103 12.66 8.61 28.17
C GLU A 103 12.29 10.07 27.91
N VAL A 104 11.20 10.34 27.18
CA VAL A 104 10.81 11.70 26.79
C VAL A 104 9.47 12.10 27.37
N ASP A 105 8.37 11.60 26.81
CA ASP A 105 7.00 12.00 27.20
C ASP A 105 5.95 11.10 26.49
N PRO A 106 4.76 10.84 27.07
CA PRO A 106 3.69 10.09 26.41
C PRO A 106 3.23 10.61 25.03
N TRP A 107 3.48 11.88 24.72
CA TRP A 107 3.17 12.57 23.46
C TRP A 107 4.44 12.95 22.68
N TRP A 108 5.57 12.28 22.91
CA TRP A 108 6.85 12.51 22.22
C TRP A 108 6.72 12.68 20.70
N PHE A 109 5.77 11.99 20.07
CA PHE A 109 5.55 12.03 18.63
C PHE A 109 5.04 13.38 18.11
N GLN A 110 4.64 14.30 19.01
CA GLN A 110 4.30 15.68 18.71
C GLN A 110 5.43 16.67 19.05
N ASN A 111 6.49 16.20 19.72
CA ASN A 111 7.60 17.06 20.11
C ASN A 111 8.51 17.33 18.90
N THR A 112 8.32 18.47 18.25
CA THR A 112 9.07 18.89 17.07
C THR A 112 10.59 18.93 17.29
N ALA A 113 11.05 19.12 18.53
CA ALA A 113 12.47 19.10 18.85
C ALA A 113 13.15 17.72 18.66
N LEU A 114 12.36 16.63 18.59
CA LEU A 114 12.87 15.28 18.37
C LEU A 114 13.06 14.94 16.88
N PHE A 115 12.66 15.80 15.95
CA PHE A 115 12.59 15.45 14.53
C PHE A 115 13.35 16.42 13.62
N VAL A 116 14.08 15.88 12.64
CA VAL A 116 14.89 16.67 11.69
C VAL A 116 14.06 17.31 10.57
N ASN A 117 12.86 16.79 10.29
CA ASN A 117 12.03 17.21 9.16
C ASN A 117 10.59 17.52 9.61
N ILE A 118 10.38 18.77 10.03
CA ILE A 118 9.07 19.23 10.51
C ILE A 118 7.97 19.15 9.44
N PRO A 119 8.19 19.50 8.16
CA PRO A 119 7.18 19.32 7.12
C PRO A 119 6.68 17.87 6.99
N GLU A 120 7.57 16.88 6.98
CA GLU A 120 7.15 15.47 6.93
C GLU A 120 6.51 15.01 8.24
N LEU A 121 6.96 15.52 9.39
CA LEU A 121 6.30 15.27 10.68
C LEU A 121 4.84 15.72 10.64
N VAL A 122 4.58 16.97 10.23
CA VAL A 122 3.22 17.52 10.13
C VAL A 122 2.34 16.67 9.20
N LYS A 123 2.87 16.29 8.03
CA LYS A 123 2.15 15.42 7.09
C LYS A 123 1.85 14.06 7.71
N THR A 124 2.79 13.48 8.47
CA THR A 124 2.63 12.18 9.12
C THR A 124 1.62 12.26 10.26
N LEU A 125 1.66 13.33 11.07
CA LEU A 125 0.67 13.58 12.12
C LEU A 125 -0.73 13.75 11.57
N ASN A 126 -0.92 14.46 10.45
CA ASN A 126 -2.23 14.57 9.80
C ASN A 126 -2.78 13.20 9.36
N ALA A 127 -1.95 12.34 8.77
CA ALA A 127 -2.36 10.99 8.41
C ALA A 127 -2.71 10.11 9.62
N ILE A 128 -2.02 10.32 10.75
CA ILE A 128 -2.35 9.66 12.03
C ILE A 128 -3.68 10.19 12.58
N THR A 129 -3.93 11.50 12.52
CA THR A 129 -5.22 12.11 12.92
C THR A 129 -6.38 11.50 12.15
N GLU A 130 -6.27 11.41 10.82
CA GLU A 130 -7.29 10.76 10.00
C GLU A 130 -7.53 9.31 10.43
N SER A 131 -6.46 8.57 10.75
CA SER A 131 -6.54 7.18 11.23
C SER A 131 -7.29 7.07 12.57
N ILE A 132 -7.08 8.02 13.50
CA ILE A 132 -7.80 8.10 14.77
C ILE A 132 -9.29 8.40 14.55
N GLU A 133 -9.61 9.37 13.68
CA GLU A 133 -10.98 9.81 13.41
C GLU A 133 -11.85 8.68 12.82
N ILE A 134 -11.27 7.93 11.87
CA ILE A 134 -11.96 6.81 11.22
C ILE A 134 -11.90 5.50 12.02
N SER A 135 -10.98 5.37 12.99
CA SER A 135 -10.80 4.12 13.74
C SER A 135 -12.09 3.67 14.41
N LYS A 136 -12.41 2.38 14.30
CA LYS A 136 -13.56 1.77 14.98
C LYS A 136 -13.14 1.02 16.25
N ASP A 137 -11.88 1.13 16.65
CA ASP A 137 -11.35 0.40 17.78
C ASP A 137 -11.90 0.93 19.09
N VAL A 138 -12.36 0.01 19.94
CA VAL A 138 -13.04 0.33 21.20
C VAL A 138 -12.16 1.21 22.10
N PHE A 139 -10.86 0.94 22.16
CA PHE A 139 -9.94 1.66 23.05
C PHE A 139 -9.69 3.12 22.64
N ILE A 140 -9.80 3.44 21.34
CA ILE A 140 -9.75 4.81 20.82
C ILE A 140 -11.08 5.51 21.09
N ARG A 141 -12.20 4.89 20.73
CA ARG A 141 -13.54 5.47 20.93
C ARG A 141 -13.83 5.74 22.41
N ASP A 142 -13.48 4.83 23.31
CA ASP A 142 -13.59 5.05 24.76
C ASP A 142 -12.67 6.18 25.24
N HIS A 143 -11.44 6.28 24.72
CA HIS A 143 -10.54 7.39 25.08
C HIS A 143 -11.13 8.74 24.66
N LEU A 144 -11.52 8.90 23.40
CA LEU A 144 -12.08 10.15 22.89
C LEU A 144 -13.38 10.55 23.62
N LYS A 145 -14.20 9.57 24.01
CA LYS A 145 -15.40 9.83 24.80
C LYS A 145 -15.08 10.24 26.23
N ARG A 146 -14.15 9.55 26.89
CA ARG A 146 -13.80 9.78 28.30
C ARG A 146 -13.04 11.09 28.50
N TYR A 147 -12.20 11.45 27.54
CA TYR A 147 -11.36 12.64 27.55
C TYR A 147 -11.84 13.66 26.51
N SER A 148 -13.16 13.85 26.37
CA SER A 148 -13.76 14.66 25.29
C SER A 148 -13.43 16.16 25.35
N THR A 149 -12.91 16.64 26.48
CA THR A 149 -12.46 18.03 26.66
C THR A 149 -10.94 18.18 26.57
N ASP A 150 -10.19 17.07 26.44
CA ASP A 150 -8.75 17.10 26.21
C ASP A 150 -8.51 17.19 24.70
N ASN A 151 -7.97 18.32 24.25
CA ASN A 151 -7.70 18.55 22.83
C ASN A 151 -6.39 17.91 22.35
N ARG A 152 -5.67 17.21 23.22
CA ARG A 152 -4.47 16.47 22.83
C ARG A 152 -4.85 15.14 22.18
N PHE A 153 -3.91 14.59 21.43
CA PHE A 153 -3.99 13.21 20.97
C PHE A 153 -4.12 12.24 22.16
N PRO A 154 -4.69 11.04 21.96
CA PRO A 154 -4.39 9.91 22.82
C PRO A 154 -2.86 9.73 22.97
N PRO A 155 -2.37 9.21 24.11
CA PRO A 155 -0.94 8.98 24.30
C PRO A 155 -0.39 7.97 23.28
N ALA A 156 0.94 7.89 23.13
CA ALA A 156 1.59 7.11 22.09
C ALA A 156 1.12 5.64 22.02
N TRP A 157 0.94 4.97 23.15
CA TRP A 157 0.46 3.57 23.22
C TRP A 157 -1.01 3.36 22.82
N LYS A 158 -1.75 4.43 22.55
CA LYS A 158 -3.07 4.36 21.91
C LYS A 158 -3.00 4.88 20.48
N THR A 159 -2.37 6.05 20.29
CA THR A 159 -2.30 6.71 18.98
C THR A 159 -1.51 5.91 17.96
N LEU A 160 -0.37 5.35 18.34
CA LEU A 160 0.48 4.62 17.39
C LEU A 160 -0.02 3.20 17.09
N GLU A 161 -0.96 2.66 17.87
CA GLU A 161 -1.63 1.38 17.57
C GLU A 161 -2.54 1.47 16.34
N VAL A 162 -3.13 2.65 16.09
CA VAL A 162 -3.94 2.89 14.88
C VAL A 162 -3.14 3.51 13.74
N ALA A 163 -1.86 3.80 13.94
CA ALA A 163 -0.99 4.29 12.90
C ALA A 163 -0.53 3.14 11.98
N THR A 164 -0.55 3.39 10.67
CA THR A 164 -0.04 2.43 9.68
C THR A 164 1.47 2.24 9.81
N PHE A 165 2.00 1.12 9.30
CA PHE A 165 3.45 0.92 9.16
C PHE A 165 4.15 2.08 8.45
N GLY A 166 3.52 2.63 7.41
CA GLY A 166 4.05 3.78 6.67
C GLY A 166 4.24 5.01 7.56
N ASN A 167 3.30 5.29 8.46
CA ASN A 167 3.40 6.39 9.41
C ASN A 167 4.54 6.16 10.41
N LEU A 168 4.66 4.94 10.95
CA LEU A 168 5.74 4.57 11.88
C LEU A 168 7.12 4.65 11.24
N SER A 169 7.26 4.13 10.01
CA SER A 169 8.50 4.16 9.24
C SER A 169 8.96 5.60 8.98
N LYS A 170 8.01 6.49 8.61
CA LYS A 170 8.30 7.92 8.44
C LYS A 170 8.69 8.61 9.74
N LEU A 171 7.94 8.42 10.82
CA LEU A 171 8.27 8.97 12.14
C LEU A 171 9.68 8.58 12.57
N TYR A 172 10.01 7.29 12.46
CA TYR A 172 11.35 6.80 12.78
C TYR A 172 12.43 7.39 11.86
N GLY A 173 12.18 7.45 10.55
CA GLY A 173 13.14 7.94 9.57
C GLY A 173 13.48 9.44 9.69
N ILE A 174 12.62 10.23 10.35
CA ILE A 174 12.86 11.66 10.60
C ILE A 174 13.19 11.97 12.07
N LEU A 175 13.33 10.96 12.93
CA LEU A 175 13.74 11.13 14.32
C LEU A 175 15.22 11.53 14.37
N ASN A 176 15.56 12.46 15.26
CA ASN A 176 16.96 12.77 15.58
C ASN A 176 17.64 11.49 16.10
N PRO A 177 18.91 11.25 15.72
CA PRO A 177 19.72 10.29 16.44
C PRO A 177 19.75 10.72 17.91
N LEU A 178 19.29 9.83 18.80
CA LEU A 178 19.38 10.04 20.24
C LEU A 178 20.82 9.86 20.72
#